data_AF-A0A0M1JNM9-F1
#
_entry.id   AF-A0A0M1JNM9-F1
#
_cell.length_a   1.000
_cell.length_b   1.000
_cell.length_c   1.000
_cell.angle_alpha   90.00
_cell.angle_beta   90.00
_cell.angle_gamma   90.00
#
_symmetry.space_group_name_H-M   'P 1'
#
loop_
_entity.id
_entity.type
_entity.pdbx_description
1 polymer ?
#
loop_
_entity_poly.entity_id
_entity_poly.type
_entity_poly.pdbx_seq_one_letter_code
_entity_poly.pdbx_strand_id
1 'polypeptide(L)' 'MSIKSFSAKIEQIFIDTSLTQQMTVQDWQQLNQLAQASLPQDDERIVRRIMHSVRRGWIQILN' A
#
# COMPACT_ATOMS: atom_id res chain seq x y z
N MET A 1 -19.90 -1.89 5.34
CA MET A 1 -19.06 -1.60 4.15
C MET A 1 -18.40 -2.89 3.72
N SER A 2 -18.47 -3.24 2.43
CA SER A 2 -18.07 -4.56 1.91
C SER A 2 -16.53 -4.65 1.80
N ILE A 3 -15.94 -5.70 2.37
CA ILE A 3 -14.47 -5.96 2.42
C ILE A 3 -13.83 -5.90 1.03
N LYS A 4 -14.60 -6.15 -0.04
CA LYS A 4 -14.14 -6.15 -1.44
C LYS A 4 -13.59 -4.81 -1.94
N SER A 5 -14.02 -3.67 -1.40
CA SER A 5 -13.56 -2.35 -1.90
C SER A 5 -12.16 -1.97 -1.42
N PHE A 6 -11.69 -2.54 -0.31
CA PHE A 6 -10.35 -2.26 0.22
C PHE A 6 -9.26 -2.96 -0.59
N SER A 7 -9.50 -4.22 -0.96
CA SER A 7 -8.58 -5.03 -1.76
C SER A 7 -8.26 -4.37 -3.10
N ALA A 8 -9.28 -3.94 -3.87
CA ALA A 8 -9.05 -3.29 -5.18
C ALA A 8 -8.18 -2.03 -5.09
N LYS A 9 -8.28 -1.26 -4.00
CA LYS A 9 -7.48 -0.05 -3.81
C LYS A 9 -6.04 -0.36 -3.39
N ILE A 10 -5.84 -1.35 -2.51
CA ILE A 10 -4.51 -1.82 -2.12
C ILE A 10 -3.78 -2.40 -3.33
N GLU A 11 -4.48 -3.17 -4.16
CA GLU A 11 -3.97 -3.71 -5.42
C GLU A 11 -3.58 -2.61 -6.40
N GLN A 12 -4.40 -1.56 -6.56
CA GLN A 12 -4.06 -0.44 -7.42
C GLN A 12 -2.79 0.27 -6.94
N ILE A 13 -2.69 0.59 -5.65
CA ILE A 13 -1.47 1.18 -5.07
C ILE A 13 -0.27 0.26 -5.30
N PHE A 14 -0.44 -1.06 -5.13
CA PHE A 14 0.62 -2.03 -5.39
C PHE A 14 1.08 -2.01 -6.85
N ILE A 15 0.16 -2.00 -7.81
CA ILE A 15 0.45 -1.97 -9.24
C ILE A 15 1.19 -0.68 -9.59
N ASP A 16 0.63 0.47 -9.22
CA ASP A 16 1.17 1.79 -9.56
C ASP A 16 2.58 1.97 -8.97
N THR A 17 2.76 1.59 -7.71
CA THR A 17 4.06 1.70 -7.03
C THR A 17 5.09 0.69 -7.56
N SER A 18 4.66 -0.49 -8.00
CA SER A 18 5.55 -1.48 -8.63
C SER A 18 6.01 -1.03 -10.01
N LEU A 19 5.18 -0.32 -10.76
CA LEU A 19 5.51 0.20 -12.08
C LEU A 19 6.36 1.47 -12.03
N THR A 20 6.03 2.39 -11.12
CA THR A 20 6.65 3.72 -11.07
C THR A 20 7.78 3.84 -10.07
N GLN A 21 7.86 2.91 -9.09
CA GLN A 21 8.72 3.03 -7.91
C GLN A 21 8.46 4.33 -7.13
N GLN A 22 7.25 4.89 -7.26
CA GLN A 22 6.83 6.14 -6.66
C GLN A 22 5.47 5.95 -5.99
N MET A 23 5.22 6.73 -4.94
CA MET A 23 3.98 6.72 -4.18
C MET A 23 3.65 8.13 -3.73
N THR A 24 2.38 8.53 -3.73
CA THR A 24 1.99 9.82 -3.17
C THR A 24 2.02 9.80 -1.64
N VAL A 25 2.19 10.97 -0.99
CA VAL A 25 2.01 11.08 0.48
C VAL A 25 0.62 10.57 0.90
N GLN A 26 -0.41 10.81 0.09
CA GLN A 26 -1.77 10.38 0.39
C GLN A 26 -1.89 8.84 0.42
N ASP A 27 -1.32 8.14 -0.56
CA ASP A 27 -1.30 6.68 -0.58
C ASP A 27 -0.48 6.12 0.58
N TRP A 28 0.63 6.77 0.93
CA TRP A 28 1.45 6.39 2.08
C TRP A 28 0.68 6.50 3.39
N GLN A 29 -0.04 7.61 3.60
CA GLN A 29 -0.88 7.78 4.78
C GLN A 29 -1.98 6.72 4.86
N GLN A 30 -2.61 6.39 3.74
CA GLN A 30 -3.63 5.35 3.67
C GLN A 30 -3.05 3.97 4.01
N LEU A 31 -1.88 3.62 3.48
CA LEU A 31 -1.21 2.35 3.82
C LEU A 31 -0.85 2.27 5.31
N ASN A 32 -0.41 3.37 5.92
CA ASN A 32 -0.14 3.39 7.37
C ASN A 32 -1.40 3.15 8.22
N GLN A 33 -2.55 3.67 7.79
CA GLN A 33 -3.83 3.40 8.45
C GLN A 33 -4.24 1.94 8.27
N LEU A 34 -4.09 1.41 7.05
CA LEU A 34 -4.42 0.01 6.72
C LEU A 34 -3.51 -0.97 7.46
N ALA A 35 -2.24 -0.64 7.66
CA ALA A 35 -1.30 -1.46 8.42
C ALA A 35 -1.67 -1.61 9.91
N GLN A 36 -2.53 -0.73 10.44
CA GLN A 36 -3.07 -0.82 11.80
C GLN A 36 -4.45 -1.48 11.84
N ALA A 37 -5.07 -1.71 10.68
CA ALA A 37 -6.37 -2.35 10.57
C ALA A 37 -6.26 -3.89 10.52
N SER A 38 -7.34 -4.58 10.89
CA SER A 38 -7.45 -6.02 10.68
C SER A 38 -7.78 -6.30 9.21
N LEU A 39 -6.78 -6.62 8.41
CA LEU A 39 -6.91 -6.94 6.99
C LEU A 39 -6.98 -8.46 6.75
N PRO A 40 -7.56 -8.90 5.63
CA PRO A 40 -7.33 -10.25 5.11
C PRO A 40 -5.83 -10.53 4.93
N GLN A 41 -5.41 -11.78 5.08
CA GLN A 41 -3.99 -12.17 5.06
C GLN A 41 -3.25 -11.74 3.78
N ASP A 42 -3.91 -11.77 2.63
CA ASP A 42 -3.30 -11.40 1.35
C ASP A 42 -3.13 -9.88 1.22
N ASP A 43 -4.13 -9.10 1.60
CA ASP A 43 -4.05 -7.64 1.66
C ASP A 43 -2.96 -7.19 2.65
N GLU A 44 -2.91 -7.81 3.84
CA GLU A 44 -1.88 -7.53 4.84
C GLU A 44 -0.47 -7.79 4.27
N ARG A 45 -0.29 -8.88 3.53
CA ARG A 45 0.98 -9.23 2.89
C ARG A 45 1.40 -8.19 1.86
N ILE A 46 0.45 -7.71 1.05
CA ILE A 46 0.70 -6.66 0.04
C ILE A 46 1.10 -5.35 0.74
N VAL A 47 0.34 -4.90 1.74
CA VAL A 47 0.63 -3.68 2.50
C VAL A 47 2.02 -3.76 3.13
N ARG A 48 2.33 -4.87 3.83
CA ARG A 48 3.66 -5.08 4.45
C ARG A 48 4.78 -5.05 3.43
N ARG A 49 4.58 -5.65 2.24
CA ARG A 49 5.57 -5.64 1.15
C ARG A 49 5.84 -4.23 0.65
N ILE A 50 4.79 -3.45 0.38
CA ILE A 50 4.92 -2.06 -0.07
C ILE A 50 5.66 -1.22 0.98
N MET A 51 5.24 -1.31 2.24
CA MET A 51 5.89 -0.59 3.35
C MET A 51 7.36 -0.98 3.50
N HIS A 52 7.71 -2.26 3.31
CA HIS A 52 9.09 -2.71 3.30
C HIS A 52 9.89 -2.06 2.17
N SER A 53 9.36 -2.05 0.94
CA SER A 53 10.01 -1.40 -0.20
C SER A 53 10.25 0.10 0.03
N VAL A 54 9.30 0.81 0.64
CA VAL A 54 9.48 2.22 1.04
C VAL A 54 10.61 2.36 2.06
N ARG A 55 10.64 1.54 3.12
CA ARG A 55 11.71 1.57 4.15
C ARG A 55 13.09 1.26 3.59
N ARG A 56 13.17 0.47 2.51
CA ARG A 56 14.43 0.16 1.81
C ARG A 56 14.82 1.21 0.78
N GLY A 57 14.00 2.24 0.57
CA GLY A 57 14.22 3.29 -0.42
C GLY A 57 13.96 2.86 -1.87
N TRP A 58 13.31 1.70 -2.08
CA TRP A 58 12.94 1.23 -3.42
C TRP A 58 11.70 1.91 -3.98
N ILE A 59 10.86 2.45 -3.10
CA ILE A 59 9.73 3.30 -3.49
C ILE A 59 9.96 4.67 -2.86
N GLN A 60 9.96 5.71 -3.68
CA GLN A 60 10.06 7.09 -3.22
C GLN A 60 8.67 7.66 -2.95
N ILE A 61 8.52 8.34 -1.80
CA ILE A 61 7.28 9.06 -1.50
C ILE A 61 7.40 10.46 -2.11
N LEU A 62 6.49 10.78 -3.02
CA LEU A 62 6.35 12.08 -3.68
C LEU A 62 5.37 12.95 -2.89
N ASN A 63 5.78 14.20 -2.66
CA ASN A 63 4.97 15.23 -2.00
C ASN A 63 3.78 15.69 -2.85
#